data_AF-A0A2V6TFD5-F1
#
_entry.id   AF-A0A2V6TFD5-F1
#
_cell.length_a   1.000
_cell.length_b   1.000
_cell.length_c   1.000
_cell.angle_alpha   90.00
_cell.angle_beta   90.00
_cell.angle_gamma   90.00
#
_symmetry.space_group_name_H-M   'P 1'
#
loop_
_entity.id
_entity.type
_entity.pdbx_description
1 polymer ?
#
loop_
_entity_poly.entity_id
_entity_poly.type
_entity_poly.pdbx_seq_one_letter_code
_entity_poly.pdbx_strand_id
1 'polypeptide(L)' 'ACAEALGGSVVGVGSLIDRSGGGAQFPVKRAALASVKATTWKPDECPLCRAGSQAVKPGSRV' A
#
# COMPACT_ATOMS: atom_id res chain seq x y z
N ALA A 1 16.87 10.46 0.78
CA ALA A 1 15.81 10.27 1.80
C ALA A 1 16.15 11.05 3.08
N CYS A 2 15.18 11.40 3.94
CA CYS A 2 15.44 12.21 5.15
C CYS A 2 16.50 11.61 6.08
N ALA A 3 16.56 10.27 6.17
CA ALA A 3 17.60 9.57 6.93
C ALA A 3 19.02 9.81 6.36
N GLU A 4 19.18 9.74 5.04
CA GLU A 4 20.48 9.95 4.36
C GLU A 4 20.94 11.40 4.44
N ALA A 5 20.01 12.35 4.37
CA ALA A 5 20.31 13.78 4.54
C ALA A 5 20.87 14.10 5.94
N LEU A 6 20.62 13.25 6.93
CA LEU A 6 21.13 13.35 8.29
C LEU A 6 22.30 12.37 8.57
N GLY A 7 22.91 11.81 7.51
CA GLY A 7 24.06 10.91 7.61
C GLY A 7 23.73 9.44 7.87
N GLY A 8 22.46 9.04 7.85
CA GLY A 8 22.04 7.65 7.96
C GLY A 8 22.23 6.87 6.65
N SER A 9 22.41 5.55 6.75
CA SER A 9 22.44 4.66 5.58
C SER A 9 21.17 3.80 5.55
N VAL A 10 20.42 3.89 4.45
CA VAL A 10 19.23 3.05 4.26
C VAL A 10 19.68 1.72 3.66
N VAL A 11 19.54 0.63 4.42
CA VAL A 11 19.96 -0.72 4.00
C VAL A 11 18.80 -1.65 3.64
N GLY A 12 17.56 -1.23 3.91
CA GLY A 12 16.39 -2.02 3.61
C GLY A 12 15.07 -1.32 3.94
N VAL A 13 13.98 -1.91 3.44
CA VAL A 13 12.60 -1.45 3.67
C VAL A 13 11.75 -2.61 4.15
N GLY A 14 11.11 -2.44 5.31
CA GLY A 14 10.21 -3.42 5.92
C GLY A 14 8.76 -2.93 5.93
N SER A 15 7.82 -3.84 5.72
CA SER A 15 6.39 -3.58 5.88
C SER A 15 5.68 -4.81 6.46
N LEU A 16 4.54 -4.62 7.12
CA LEU A 16 3.71 -5.76 7.52
C LEU A 16 2.99 -6.33 6.29
N ILE A 17 2.30 -5.46 5.55
CA ILE A 17 1.49 -5.82 4.39
C ILE A 17 2.00 -5.10 3.15
N ASP A 18 2.33 -5.87 2.11
CA ASP A 18 2.60 -5.36 0.77
C ASP A 18 1.31 -5.33 -0.06
N ARG A 19 0.74 -4.13 -0.25
CA ARG A 19 -0.46 -3.94 -1.08
C ARG A 19 -0.17 -3.79 -2.58
N SER A 20 1.10 -3.71 -2.96
CA SER A 20 1.53 -3.54 -4.36
C SER A 20 1.54 -4.84 -5.14
N GLY A 21 1.29 -5.98 -4.48
CA GLY A 21 1.39 -7.31 -5.09
C GLY A 21 2.80 -7.62 -5.58
N GLY A 22 3.85 -7.14 -4.88
CA GLY A 22 5.24 -7.32 -5.29
C GLY A 22 5.82 -6.18 -6.15
N GLY A 23 4.98 -5.27 -6.66
CA GLY A 23 5.41 -4.21 -7.59
C GLY A 23 6.15 -3.03 -6.95
N ALA A 24 6.18 -2.92 -5.63
CA ALA A 24 6.90 -1.85 -4.93
C ALA A 24 8.41 -2.02 -5.09
N GLN A 25 9.04 -1.05 -5.73
CA GLN A 25 10.48 -1.02 -6.02
C GLN A 25 11.19 -0.07 -5.06
N PHE A 26 12.28 -0.57 -4.48
CA PHE A 26 13.22 0.22 -3.69
C PHE A 26 14.63 -0.13 -4.14
N PRO A 27 15.58 0.82 -4.06
CA PRO A 27 16.98 0.55 -4.42
C PRO A 27 17.70 -0.37 -3.41
N VAL A 28 16.98 -0.86 -2.40
CA VAL A 28 17.49 -1.66 -1.29
C VAL A 28 16.59 -2.87 -1.06
N LYS A 29 17.07 -3.85 -0.29
CA LYS A 29 16.31 -5.06 0.02
C LYS A 29 14.97 -4.72 0.67
N ARG A 30 13.88 -5.25 0.12
CA ARG A 30 12.54 -5.14 0.68
C ARG A 30 12.09 -6.44 1.33
N ALA A 31 11.40 -6.34 2.46
CA ALA A 31 10.72 -7.46 3.10
C ALA A 31 9.29 -7.07 3.51
N ALA A 32 8.36 -8.01 3.34
CA ALA A 32 6.99 -7.90 3.84
C ALA A 32 6.58 -9.21 4.51
N LEU A 33 5.75 -9.14 5.56
CA LEU A 33 5.23 -10.34 6.22
C LEU A 33 4.12 -11.01 5.41
N ALA A 34 3.27 -10.22 4.75
CA ALA A 34 2.26 -10.72 3.83
C ALA A 34 2.14 -9.83 2.60
N SER A 35 1.70 -10.42 1.48
CA SER A 35 1.41 -9.71 0.22
C SER A 35 -0.07 -9.85 -0.11
N VAL A 36 -0.71 -8.72 -0.40
CA VAL A 36 -2.15 -8.62 -0.71
C VAL A 36 -2.32 -7.85 -2.01
N LYS A 37 -3.09 -8.40 -2.94
CA LYS A 37 -3.45 -7.68 -4.17
C LYS A 37 -4.66 -6.79 -3.90
N ALA A 38 -4.43 -5.51 -3.65
CA ALA A 38 -5.49 -4.51 -3.50
C ALA A 38 -5.77 -3.83 -4.85
N THR A 39 -6.65 -4.43 -5.66
CA THR A 39 -7.04 -3.87 -6.96
C THR A 39 -7.73 -2.52 -6.77
N THR A 40 -7.21 -1.50 -7.43
CA THR A 40 -7.86 -0.19 -7.51
C THR A 40 -8.72 -0.17 -8.75
N TRP A 41 -9.96 0.27 -8.61
CA TRP A 41 -10.91 0.38 -9.71
C TRP A 41 -11.20 1.85 -10.01
N LYS A 42 -11.43 2.18 -11.28
CA LYS A 42 -12.13 3.43 -11.59
C LYS A 42 -13.57 3.35 -11.07
N PRO A 43 -14.23 4.49 -10.75
CA PRO A 43 -15.59 4.48 -10.23
C PRO A 43 -16.59 3.68 -11.09
N ASP A 44 -16.46 3.77 -12.41
CA ASP A 44 -17.31 3.09 -13.41
C ASP A 44 -17.01 1.59 -13.56
N GLU A 45 -15.81 1.14 -13.19
CA GLU A 45 -15.40 -0.26 -13.30
C GLU A 45 -15.55 -1.03 -11.99
N CYS A 46 -15.72 -0.32 -10.87
CA CYS A 46 -15.79 -0.92 -9.54
C CYS A 46 -17.01 -1.85 -9.40
N PRO A 47 -16.81 -3.16 -9.13
CA PRO A 47 -17.91 -4.12 -9.01
C PRO A 47 -18.82 -3.81 -7.82
N LEU A 48 -18.26 -3.29 -6.73
CA LEU A 48 -19.03 -2.90 -5.55
C LEU A 48 -19.86 -1.64 -5.80
N CYS A 49 -19.32 -0.64 -6.51
CA CYS A 49 -20.09 0.56 -6.87
C CYS A 49 -21.23 0.23 -7.85
N ARG A 50 -20.97 -0.62 -8.85
CA ARG A 50 -22.00 -1.09 -9.79
C ARG A 50 -23.09 -1.91 -9.10
N ALA A 51 -22.76 -2.63 -8.04
CA ALA A 51 -23.72 -3.32 -7.19
C ALA A 51 -24.51 -2.38 -6.25
N GLY A 52 -24.29 -1.06 -6.31
CA GLY A 52 -25.00 -0.07 -5.50
C GLY A 52 -24.50 0.04 -4.06
N SER A 53 -23.33 -0.51 -3.72
CA SER A 53 -22.78 -0.39 -2.38
C SER A 53 -22.32 1.05 -2.07
N GLN A 54 -22.43 1.43 -0.81
CA GLN A 54 -21.94 2.71 -0.30
C GLN A 54 -20.58 2.52 0.38
N ALA A 55 -19.57 3.31 -0.01
CA ALA A 55 -18.28 3.29 0.66
C ALA A 55 -18.45 3.81 2.09
N VAL A 56 -18.12 2.97 3.07
CA VAL A 56 -18.06 3.35 4.48
C VAL A 56 -16.60 3.51 4.86
N LYS A 57 -16.27 4.65 5.49
CA LYS A 57 -14.95 4.86 6.08
C LYS A 57 -14.87 4.10 7.42
N PRO A 58 -14.10 3.01 7.52
CA PRO A 58 -13.98 2.29 8.77
C PRO A 58 -13.05 3.06 9.71
N GLY A 59 -13.37 3.10 11.01
CA GLY A 59 -12.50 3.64 12.05
C GLY A 59 -13.16 4.66 12.96
N SER A 60 -12.42 5.12 13.97
CA SER A 60 -12.96 5.92 15.08
C SER A 60 -13.27 7.38 14.74
N ARG A 61 -12.93 7.85 13.53
CA ARG A 61 -13.19 9.21 13.09
C ARG A 61 -13.95 9.15 11.77
N VAL A 62 -15.21 9.59 11.80
CA VAL A 62 -16.01 9.90 10.62
C VAL A 62 -15.39 11.08 9.89
#